data_AF-A0A6H9UXN8-F1
#
_entry.id   AF-A0A6H9UXN8-F1
#
_cell.length_a   1.000
_cell.length_b   1.000
_cell.length_c   1.000
_cell.angle_alpha   90.00
_cell.angle_beta   90.00
_cell.angle_gamma   90.00
#
_symmetry.space_group_name_H-M   'P 1'
#
loop_
_entity.id
_entity.type
_entity.pdbx_description
1 polymer ?
#
loop_
_entity_poly.entity_id
_entity_poly.type
_entity_poly.pdbx_seq_one_letter_code
_entity_poly.pdbx_strand_id
1 'polypeptide(L)'
;MRTQVKLAREGDGLLATLAPSQASAMYEALSHLRERDFSDAELTLLVGARREAVDVLLDRLAGPHTESRDFRFAPEELHMVHSALTAVPTMFLVRGGAFTEEPFHIRVGFYRENFDALANAIVQAAAGV
;
A
#
# COMPACT_ATOMS: atom_id res chain seq x y z
N MET A 1 8.21 0.62 -12.55
CA MET A 1 8.24 -0.23 -11.33
C MET A 1 7.97 -1.69 -11.70
N ARG A 2 8.52 -2.70 -10.98
CA ARG A 2 8.06 -4.09 -11.13
C ARG A 2 6.70 -4.24 -10.45
N THR A 3 5.67 -4.62 -11.19
CA THR A 3 4.29 -4.64 -10.70
C THR A 3 3.81 -6.04 -10.33
N GLN A 4 4.40 -7.11 -10.88
CA GLN A 4 4.04 -8.47 -10.51
C GLN A 4 4.34 -8.77 -9.04
N VAL A 5 3.31 -9.13 -8.29
CA VAL A 5 3.41 -9.66 -6.93
C VAL A 5 3.26 -11.18 -7.02
N LYS A 6 4.14 -11.92 -6.35
CA LYS A 6 3.97 -13.36 -6.15
C LYS A 6 3.48 -13.57 -4.74
N LEU A 7 2.36 -14.28 -4.60
CA LEU A 7 1.84 -14.72 -3.31
C LEU A 7 1.87 -16.24 -3.25
N ALA A 8 2.19 -16.78 -2.09
CA ALA A 8 2.06 -18.19 -1.78
C ALA A 8 1.32 -18.34 -0.45
N ARG A 9 0.47 -19.37 -0.33
CA ARG A 9 -0.19 -19.66 0.94
C ARG A 9 0.81 -20.22 1.93
N GLU A 10 0.83 -19.69 3.13
CA GLU A 10 1.72 -20.15 4.20
C GLU A 10 0.93 -20.26 5.51
N GLY A 11 0.35 -21.42 5.80
CA GLY A 11 -0.60 -21.58 6.90
C GLY A 11 -1.81 -20.66 6.73
N ASP A 12 -2.10 -19.86 7.74
CA ASP A 12 -3.20 -18.87 7.72
C ASP A 12 -2.83 -17.53 7.07
N GLY A 13 -1.60 -17.40 6.56
CA GLY A 13 -1.08 -16.17 5.95
C GLY A 13 -0.69 -16.33 4.48
N LEU A 14 -0.22 -15.22 3.92
CA LEU A 14 0.22 -15.09 2.53
C LEU A 14 1.66 -14.60 2.50
N LEU A 15 2.58 -15.41 1.97
CA LEU A 15 3.97 -15.04 1.80
C LEU A 15 4.14 -14.28 0.47
N ALA A 16 4.70 -13.07 0.53
CA ALA A 16 5.00 -12.25 -0.62
C ALA A 16 6.48 -11.91 -0.69
N THR A 17 7.13 -12.21 -1.81
CA THR A 17 8.47 -11.68 -2.12
C THR A 17 8.32 -10.34 -2.81
N LEU A 18 8.60 -9.25 -2.10
CA LEU A 18 8.46 -7.91 -2.62
C LEU A 18 9.80 -7.38 -3.13
N ALA A 19 9.79 -6.79 -4.31
CA ALA A 19 10.90 -5.99 -4.81
C ALA A 19 11.02 -4.68 -4.01
N PRO A 20 12.22 -4.06 -3.93
CA PRO A 20 12.47 -2.73 -3.38
C PRO A 20 11.34 -1.71 -3.56
N SER A 21 10.98 -1.45 -4.82
CA SER A 21 9.98 -0.45 -5.18
C SER A 21 8.56 -0.82 -4.74
N GLN A 22 8.24 -2.11 -4.63
CA GLN A 22 6.92 -2.55 -4.15
C GLN A 22 6.80 -2.32 -2.66
N ALA A 23 7.80 -2.74 -1.88
CA ALA A 23 7.83 -2.49 -0.43
C ALA A 23 7.80 -0.99 -0.13
N SER A 24 8.58 -0.19 -0.87
CA SER A 24 8.57 1.27 -0.76
C SER A 24 7.21 1.88 -1.12
N ALA A 25 6.57 1.48 -2.22
CA ALA A 25 5.25 2.01 -2.58
C ALA A 25 4.16 1.67 -1.54
N MET A 26 4.19 0.45 -0.99
CA MET A 26 3.26 0.05 0.09
C MET A 26 3.50 0.88 1.36
N TYR A 27 4.77 1.06 1.73
CA TYR A 27 5.17 1.87 2.88
C TYR A 27 4.74 3.33 2.71
N GLU A 28 5.05 3.97 1.58
CA GLU A 28 4.73 5.37 1.32
C GLU A 28 3.21 5.62 1.30
N ALA A 29 2.43 4.68 0.75
CA ALA A 29 0.98 4.76 0.76
C ALA A 29 0.41 4.78 2.20
N LEU A 30 0.85 3.83 3.04
CA LEU A 30 0.41 3.74 4.44
C LEU A 30 0.94 4.92 5.28
N SER A 31 2.20 5.32 5.07
CA SER A 31 2.82 6.44 5.78
C SER A 31 2.08 7.74 5.49
N HIS A 32 1.71 7.96 4.22
CA HIS A 32 0.95 9.14 3.84
C HIS A 32 -0.40 9.22 4.57
N LEU A 33 -1.13 8.11 4.70
CA LEU A 33 -2.37 8.07 5.48
C LEU A 33 -2.10 8.28 6.97
N ARG A 34 -1.01 7.71 7.49
CA ARG A 34 -0.68 7.74 8.91
C ARG A 34 -0.28 9.12 9.42
N GLU A 35 0.36 9.93 8.57
CA GLU A 35 0.74 11.31 8.87
C GLU A 35 -0.44 12.29 8.88
N ARG A 36 -1.59 11.89 8.32
CA ARG A 36 -2.81 12.68 8.38
C ARG A 36 -3.47 12.51 9.75
N ASP A 37 -4.18 13.55 10.18
CA ASP A 37 -4.93 13.57 11.42
C ASP A 37 -6.31 12.91 11.26
N PHE A 38 -6.32 11.67 10.76
CA PHE A 38 -7.53 10.86 10.67
C PHE A 38 -7.85 10.24 12.03
N SER A 39 -9.12 10.27 12.42
CA SER A 39 -9.63 9.46 13.52
C SER A 39 -9.53 7.96 13.19
N ASP A 40 -9.60 7.12 14.23
CA ASP A 40 -9.65 5.65 14.03
C ASP A 40 -10.85 5.22 13.18
N ALA A 41 -11.97 5.94 13.26
CA ALA A 41 -13.15 5.67 12.44
C ALA A 41 -12.88 5.97 10.96
N GLU A 42 -12.24 7.10 10.65
CA GLU A 42 -11.85 7.45 9.27
C GLU A 42 -10.83 6.47 8.71
N LEU A 43 -9.81 6.08 9.47
CA LEU A 43 -8.84 5.05 9.03
C LEU A 43 -9.52 3.71 8.81
N THR A 44 -10.44 3.30 9.68
CA THR A 44 -11.19 2.05 9.49
C THR A 44 -12.00 2.08 8.20
N LEU A 45 -12.61 3.21 7.85
CA LEU A 45 -13.32 3.35 6.57
C LEU A 45 -12.38 3.37 5.37
N LEU A 46 -11.21 3.98 5.50
CA LEU A 46 -10.25 4.11 4.40
C LEU A 46 -9.51 2.80 4.10
N VAL A 47 -9.09 2.06 5.13
CA VAL A 47 -8.18 0.91 4.98
C VAL A 47 -8.61 -0.34 5.74
N GLY A 48 -9.79 -0.33 6.37
CA GLY A 48 -10.31 -1.47 7.13
C GLY A 48 -9.62 -1.69 8.47
N ALA A 49 -8.80 -0.75 8.93
CA ALA A 49 -7.98 -0.91 10.13
C ALA A 49 -7.82 0.39 10.93
N ARG A 50 -7.60 0.24 12.24
CA ARG A 50 -7.29 1.35 13.16
C ARG A 50 -5.81 1.71 13.11
N ARG A 51 -5.47 2.86 13.68
CA ARG A 51 -4.10 3.42 13.69
C ARG A 51 -3.03 2.42 14.16
N GLU A 52 -3.31 1.69 15.24
CA GLU A 52 -2.39 0.70 15.81
C GLU A 52 -1.99 -0.39 14.81
N ALA A 53 -2.95 -0.92 14.04
CA ALA A 53 -2.68 -1.96 13.05
C ALA A 53 -1.91 -1.41 11.84
N VAL A 54 -2.18 -0.16 11.45
CA VAL A 54 -1.42 0.54 10.41
C VAL A 54 0.04 0.71 10.85
N ASP A 55 0.27 1.11 12.11
CA ASP A 55 1.61 1.30 12.68
C ASP A 55 2.41 -0.01 12.70
N VAL A 56 1.79 -1.11 13.13
CA VAL A 56 2.44 -2.44 13.10
C VAL A 56 2.86 -2.84 11.69
N LEU A 57 2.02 -2.60 10.68
CA LEU A 57 2.36 -2.95 9.31
C LEU A 57 3.45 -2.03 8.73
N LEU A 58 3.42 -0.74 9.07
CA LEU A 58 4.45 0.22 8.70
C LEU A 58 5.82 -0.17 9.26
N ASP A 59 5.88 -0.51 10.55
CA ASP A 59 7.12 -0.95 11.20
C ASP A 59 7.72 -2.19 10.51
N ARG A 60 6.86 -3.12 10.09
CA ARG A 60 7.28 -4.30 9.34
C ARG A 60 7.77 -3.97 7.93
N LEU A 61 7.09 -3.06 7.24
CA LEU A 61 7.47 -2.61 5.91
C LEU A 61 8.71 -1.72 5.91
N ALA A 62 9.05 -1.08 7.03
CA ALA A 62 10.18 -0.18 7.15
C ALA A 62 11.54 -0.83 6.81
N GLY A 63 12.50 0.04 6.53
CA GLY A 63 13.88 -0.32 6.21
C GLY A 63 14.34 0.28 4.88
N PRO A 64 15.58 -0.01 4.46
CA PRO A 64 16.22 0.67 3.33
C PRO A 64 15.69 0.28 1.95
N HIS A 65 14.79 -0.72 1.86
CA HIS A 65 14.21 -1.24 0.61
C HIS A 65 15.23 -1.43 -0.53
N THR A 66 16.44 -1.92 -0.24
CA THR A 66 17.51 -2.07 -1.26
C THR A 66 17.46 -3.40 -2.00
N GLU A 67 16.87 -4.42 -1.38
CA GLU A 67 16.84 -5.80 -1.88
C GLU A 67 15.43 -6.37 -1.81
N SER A 68 15.16 -7.40 -2.60
CA SER A 68 13.90 -8.12 -2.49
C SER A 68 13.83 -8.86 -1.17
N ARG A 69 12.68 -8.78 -0.48
CA ARG A 69 12.49 -9.40 0.84
C ARG A 69 11.14 -10.08 0.93
N ASP A 70 11.09 -11.15 1.71
CA ASP A 70 9.86 -11.86 2.00
C ASP A 70 9.09 -11.20 3.15
N PHE A 71 7.77 -11.12 2.98
CA PHE A 71 6.83 -10.58 3.94
C PHE A 71 5.65 -11.52 4.07
N ARG A 72 5.29 -11.85 5.31
CA ARG A 72 4.12 -12.65 5.61
C ARG A 72 2.92 -11.76 5.92
N PHE A 73 1.94 -11.69 5.04
CA PHE A 73 0.75 -10.87 5.25
C PHE A 73 -0.44 -11.70 5.75
N ALA A 74 -1.24 -11.13 6.63
CA ALA A 74 -2.63 -11.55 6.77
C ALA A 74 -3.47 -11.00 5.59
N PRO A 75 -4.60 -11.65 5.20
CA PRO A 75 -5.49 -11.12 4.17
C PRO A 75 -5.93 -9.67 4.43
N GLU A 76 -6.17 -9.32 5.70
CA GLU A 76 -6.57 -7.99 6.14
C GLU A 76 -5.45 -6.96 5.94
N GLU A 77 -4.18 -7.36 6.07
CA GLU A 77 -3.03 -6.49 5.82
C GLU A 77 -2.86 -6.22 4.31
N LEU A 78 -3.11 -7.22 3.45
CA LEU A 78 -3.14 -6.99 2.00
C LEU A 78 -4.30 -6.11 1.58
N HIS A 79 -5.47 -6.26 2.21
CA HIS A 79 -6.59 -5.34 2.01
C HIS A 79 -6.20 -3.93 2.42
N MET A 80 -5.57 -3.75 3.58
CA MET A 80 -5.12 -2.45 4.08
C MET A 80 -4.19 -1.75 3.07
N VAL A 81 -3.19 -2.47 2.56
CA VAL A 81 -2.26 -1.96 1.55
C VAL A 81 -2.99 -1.62 0.24
N HIS A 82 -3.83 -2.52 -0.26
CA HIS A 82 -4.61 -2.29 -1.47
C HIS A 82 -5.47 -1.02 -1.35
N SER A 83 -6.20 -0.89 -0.24
CA SER A 83 -7.05 0.25 0.05
C SER A 83 -6.23 1.53 0.18
N ALA A 84 -5.04 1.49 0.78
CA ALA A 84 -4.15 2.65 0.83
C ALA A 84 -3.66 3.09 -0.56
N LEU A 85 -3.22 2.15 -1.39
CA LEU A 85 -2.76 2.41 -2.76
C LEU A 85 -3.86 3.05 -3.63
N THR A 86 -5.12 2.74 -3.37
CA THR A 86 -6.25 3.29 -4.12
C THR A 86 -6.82 4.56 -3.51
N ALA A 87 -6.73 4.74 -2.19
CA ALA A 87 -7.24 5.91 -1.49
C ALA A 87 -6.30 7.12 -1.60
N VAL A 88 -4.99 6.93 -1.44
CA VAL A 88 -4.01 8.04 -1.41
C VAL A 88 -4.09 8.93 -2.66
N PRO A 89 -4.16 8.41 -3.90
CA PRO A 89 -4.29 9.26 -5.10
C PRO A 89 -5.50 10.20 -5.05
N THR A 90 -6.60 9.81 -4.40
CA THR A 90 -7.81 10.65 -4.29
C THR A 90 -7.61 11.90 -3.43
N MET A 91 -6.57 11.92 -2.59
CA MET A 91 -6.21 13.07 -1.74
C MET A 91 -5.45 14.17 -2.50
N PHE A 92 -5.11 13.91 -3.76
CA PHE A 92 -4.43 14.84 -4.67
C PHE A 92 -5.35 15.30 -5.82
N LEU A 93 -6.66 15.20 -5.59
CA LEU A 93 -7.66 15.80 -6.47
C LEU A 93 -7.83 17.27 -6.11
N VAL A 94 -7.79 18.15 -7.11
CA VAL A 94 -8.11 19.57 -6.94
C VAL A 94 -9.61 19.82 -7.15
N ARG A 95 -10.06 21.06 -6.90
CA ARG A 95 -11.43 21.47 -7.21
C ARG A 95 -11.77 21.13 -8.66
N GLY A 96 -12.86 20.38 -8.86
CA GLY A 96 -13.25 19.84 -10.16
C GLY A 96 -12.83 18.39 -10.42
N GLY A 97 -12.16 17.73 -9.46
CA GLY A 97 -11.84 16.30 -9.54
C GLY A 97 -10.66 15.93 -10.43
N ALA A 98 -9.90 16.93 -10.91
CA ALA A 98 -8.67 16.69 -11.66
C ALA A 98 -7.55 16.23 -10.71
N PHE A 99 -6.80 15.20 -11.12
CA PHE A 99 -5.67 14.69 -10.37
C PHE A 99 -4.40 15.49 -10.69
N THR A 100 -3.59 15.79 -9.66
CA THR A 100 -2.31 16.48 -9.83
C THR A 100 -1.14 15.50 -9.63
N GLU A 101 -0.54 15.05 -10.74
CA GLU A 101 0.55 14.06 -10.74
C GLU A 101 1.82 14.56 -10.04
N GLU A 102 2.24 15.81 -10.29
CA GLU A 102 3.49 16.33 -9.73
C GLU A 102 3.48 16.41 -8.20
N PRO A 103 2.46 16.99 -7.52
CA PRO A 103 2.38 16.94 -6.06
C PRO A 103 2.31 15.53 -5.48
N PHE A 104 1.63 14.60 -6.17
CA PHE A 104 1.59 13.20 -5.77
C PHE A 104 2.98 12.58 -5.85
N HIS A 105 3.65 12.69 -7.01
CA HIS A 105 4.98 12.15 -7.23
C HIS A 105 6.02 12.73 -6.27
N ILE A 106 6.00 14.04 -6.02
CA ILE A 106 6.87 14.68 -5.05
C ILE A 106 6.64 14.12 -3.64
N ARG A 107 5.37 13.85 -3.26
CA ARG A 107 5.05 13.42 -1.91
C ARG A 107 5.35 11.95 -1.65
N VAL A 108 5.02 11.06 -2.58
CA VAL A 108 5.11 9.61 -2.39
C VAL A 108 6.22 8.95 -3.19
N GLY A 109 6.90 9.67 -4.08
CA GLY A 109 8.02 9.15 -4.89
C GLY A 109 7.62 8.26 -6.07
N PHE A 110 6.32 8.09 -6.34
CA PHE A 110 5.79 7.21 -7.40
C PHE A 110 4.78 7.95 -8.27
N TYR A 111 4.66 7.53 -9.53
CA TYR A 111 3.53 7.94 -10.37
C TYR A 111 2.26 7.17 -10.01
N ARG A 112 1.08 7.76 -10.24
CA ARG A 112 -0.22 7.13 -9.95
C ARG A 112 -0.37 5.75 -10.60
N GLU A 113 0.09 5.62 -11.85
CA GLU A 113 0.08 4.34 -12.57
C GLU A 113 0.80 3.21 -11.83
N ASN A 114 1.82 3.53 -11.02
CA ASN A 114 2.53 2.53 -10.23
C ASN A 114 1.63 2.02 -9.08
N PHE A 115 0.90 2.92 -8.42
CA PHE A 115 -0.04 2.55 -7.36
C PHE A 115 -1.18 1.70 -7.91
N ASP A 116 -1.79 2.15 -9.01
CA ASP A 116 -2.90 1.43 -9.66
C ASP A 116 -2.45 0.04 -10.12
N ALA A 117 -1.27 -0.07 -10.72
CA ALA A 117 -0.74 -1.36 -11.18
C ALA A 117 -0.38 -2.30 -10.02
N LEU A 118 0.17 -1.77 -8.91
CA LEU A 118 0.48 -2.58 -7.73
C LEU A 118 -0.79 -3.05 -7.02
N ALA A 119 -1.78 -2.19 -6.85
CA ALA A 119 -3.07 -2.54 -6.28
C ALA A 119 -3.73 -3.68 -7.07
N ASN A 120 -3.79 -3.55 -8.40
CA ASN A 120 -4.31 -4.60 -9.26
C ASN A 120 -3.50 -5.90 -9.13
N ALA A 121 -2.17 -5.82 -9.09
CA ALA A 121 -1.32 -7.00 -8.97
C ALA A 121 -1.50 -7.75 -7.64
N ILE A 122 -1.79 -7.06 -6.53
CA ILE A 122 -2.13 -7.70 -5.24
C ILE A 122 -3.39 -8.56 -5.40
N VAL A 123 -4.45 -8.00 -5.99
CA VAL A 123 -5.73 -8.72 -6.18
C VAL A 123 -5.55 -9.91 -7.11
N GLN A 124 -4.85 -9.74 -8.23
CA GLN A 124 -4.57 -10.82 -9.18
C GLN A 124 -3.74 -11.94 -8.53
N ALA A 125 -2.74 -11.59 -7.74
CA ALA A 125 -1.93 -12.56 -7.01
C ALA A 125 -2.76 -13.32 -5.98
N ALA A 126 -3.65 -12.63 -5.25
CA ALA A 126 -4.51 -13.25 -4.25
C ALA A 126 -5.56 -14.20 -4.85
N ALA A 127 -6.08 -13.89 -6.04
CA ALA A 127 -7.01 -14.75 -6.77
C ALA A 127 -6.38 -16.08 -7.24
N GLY A 128 -5.05 -16.14 -7.33
CA GLY A 128 -4.29 -17.32 -7.75
C GLY A 128 -3.81 -18.23 -6.61
N VAL A 129 -4.17 -17.94 -5.36
CA VAL A 129 -3.69 -18.65 -4.14
C VAL A 129 -4.81 -19.46 -3.47
#